data_AF-A0A543PJS4-F1
#
_entry.id   AF-A0A543PJS4-F1
#
_cell.length_a   1.000
_cell.length_b   1.000
_cell.length_c   1.000
_cell.angle_alpha   90.00
_cell.angle_beta   90.00
_cell.angle_gamma   90.00
#
_symmetry.space_group_name_H-M   'P 1'
#
loop_
_entity.id
_entity.type
_entity.pdbx_description
1 polymer ?
#
loop_
_entity_poly.entity_id
_entity_poly.type
_entity_poly.pdbx_seq_one_letter_code
_entity_poly.pdbx_strand_id
1 'polypeptide(L)'
;MSRTAEDSNRRMLRARDAMDRRYAEPLDVPTLARIAHVSEAHFIRTFRATFGETPNRYLQRRRVERAMFLLRSGERSVTDICMDVGFSSLGTFSRVFRDIVGEPPSVYRRRGPLPPVPTCFAMAWARPGGSARSSSSGEAAGE
;
A
#
# COMPACT_ATOMS: atom_id res chain seq x y z
N MET A 1 -26.01 -0.94 9.77
CA MET A 1 -24.74 -0.50 10.37
C MET A 1 -25.02 0.73 11.22
N SER A 2 -24.39 0.91 12.38
CA SER A 2 -24.55 2.12 13.21
C SER A 2 -23.71 3.27 12.64
N ARG A 3 -24.19 4.52 12.71
CA ARG A 3 -23.46 5.72 12.22
C ARG A 3 -22.03 5.81 12.79
N THR A 4 -21.84 5.40 14.04
CA THR A 4 -20.53 5.37 14.70
C THR A 4 -19.57 4.36 14.05
N ALA A 5 -20.07 3.19 13.64
CA ALA A 5 -19.27 2.18 12.97
C ALA A 5 -18.87 2.64 11.56
N GLU A 6 -19.77 3.33 10.85
CA GLU A 6 -19.47 3.92 9.54
C GLU A 6 -18.39 5.01 9.64
N ASP A 7 -18.47 5.88 10.64
CA ASP A 7 -17.46 6.92 10.86
C ASP A 7 -16.08 6.32 11.22
N SER A 8 -16.06 5.30 12.08
CA SER A 8 -14.84 4.56 12.40
C SER A 8 -14.20 3.94 11.15
N ASN A 9 -15.01 3.30 10.30
CA ASN A 9 -14.53 2.71 9.04
C ASN A 9 -13.97 3.78 8.10
N ARG A 10 -14.62 4.94 7.97
CA ARG A 10 -14.11 6.06 7.15
C ARG A 10 -12.76 6.56 7.65
N ARG A 11 -12.57 6.69 8.96
CA ARG A 11 -11.27 7.07 9.55
C ARG A 11 -10.19 6.05 9.25
N MET A 12 -10.50 4.76 9.36
CA MET A 12 -9.56 3.68 9.05
C MET A 12 -9.20 3.63 7.56
N LEU A 13 -10.17 3.87 6.67
CA LEU A 13 -9.93 3.97 5.23
C LEU A 13 -9.00 5.13 4.88
N ARG A 14 -9.17 6.32 5.50
CA ARG A 14 -8.25 7.45 5.30
C ARG A 14 -6.81 7.11 5.63
N ALA A 15 -6.58 6.42 6.76
CA ALA A 15 -5.23 5.98 7.13
C ALA A 15 -4.67 4.94 6.15
N ARG A 16 -5.49 3.98 5.72
CA ARG A 16 -5.08 2.99 4.71
C ARG A 16 -4.72 3.64 3.37
N ASP A 17 -5.55 4.57 2.89
CA ASP A 17 -5.30 5.29 1.64
C ASP A 17 -3.99 6.11 1.73
N ALA A 18 -3.70 6.69 2.90
CA ALA A 18 -2.45 7.35 3.17
C ALA A 18 -1.24 6.40 3.11
N MET A 19 -1.38 5.16 3.62
CA MET A 19 -0.34 4.13 3.51
C MET A 19 -0.16 3.67 2.07
N ASP A 20 -1.25 3.49 1.33
CA ASP A 20 -1.22 3.05 -0.08
C ASP A 20 -0.58 4.08 -1.02
N ARG A 21 -0.77 5.37 -0.75
CA ARG A 21 -0.19 6.44 -1.58
C ARG A 21 1.27 6.72 -1.25
N ARG A 22 1.65 6.57 0.02
CA ARG A 22 2.95 6.99 0.55
C ARG A 22 3.74 5.82 1.14
N TYR A 23 3.57 4.62 0.60
CA TYR A 23 4.17 3.41 1.15
C TYR A 23 5.70 3.51 1.26
N ALA A 24 6.36 4.27 0.38
CA ALA A 24 7.81 4.44 0.37
C ALA A 24 8.33 5.37 1.47
N GLU A 25 7.47 6.22 2.03
CA GLU A 25 7.84 7.16 3.09
C GLU A 25 7.96 6.44 4.45
N PRO A 26 8.73 6.98 5.41
CA PRO A 26 8.83 6.45 6.77
C PRO A 26 7.54 6.73 7.56
N LEU A 27 6.48 6.01 7.25
CA LEU A 27 5.19 6.09 7.95
C LEU A 27 5.24 5.30 9.26
N ASP A 28 4.99 6.01 10.36
CA ASP A 28 4.88 5.45 11.70
C ASP A 28 3.43 5.44 12.22
N VAL A 29 3.21 4.70 13.31
CA VAL A 29 1.90 4.61 13.97
C VAL A 29 1.39 5.98 14.43
N PRO A 30 2.18 6.84 15.08
CA PRO A 30 1.74 8.20 15.45
C PRO A 30 1.19 9.00 14.27
N THR A 31 1.85 8.96 13.10
CA THR A 31 1.41 9.68 11.91
C THR A 31 0.09 9.14 11.37
N LEU A 32 -0.07 7.81 11.31
CA LEU A 32 -1.29 7.19 10.83
C LEU A 32 -2.48 7.41 11.79
N ALA A 33 -2.23 7.37 13.10
CA ALA A 33 -3.23 7.65 14.12
C ALA A 33 -3.75 9.09 14.03
N ARG A 34 -2.86 10.07 13.79
CA ARG A 34 -3.25 11.47 13.54
C ARG A 34 -4.15 11.60 12.30
N ILE A 35 -3.83 10.92 11.20
CA ILE A 35 -4.63 10.94 9.97
C ILE A 35 -6.04 10.36 10.21
N ALA A 36 -6.14 9.36 11.08
CA ALA A 36 -7.41 8.77 11.48
C ALA A 36 -8.14 9.53 12.61
N HIS A 37 -7.54 10.58 13.18
CA HIS A 37 -8.05 11.31 14.35
C HIS A 37 -8.41 10.41 15.54
N VAL A 38 -7.50 9.49 15.90
CA VAL A 38 -7.63 8.62 17.07
C VAL A 38 -6.29 8.50 17.79
N SER A 39 -6.29 7.99 19.03
CA SER A 39 -5.04 7.67 19.72
C SER A 39 -4.34 6.47 19.08
N GLU A 40 -3.01 6.36 19.24
CA GLU A 40 -2.20 5.30 18.65
C GLU A 40 -2.66 3.89 19.06
N ALA A 41 -2.93 3.70 20.35
CA ALA A 41 -3.38 2.42 20.87
C ALA A 41 -4.76 2.03 20.31
N HIS A 42 -5.66 3.01 20.12
CA HIS A 42 -6.95 2.76 19.48
C HIS A 42 -6.76 2.47 17.98
N PHE A 43 -5.90 3.21 17.30
CA PHE A 43 -5.58 2.99 15.89
C PHE A 43 -5.12 1.56 15.62
N ILE A 44 -4.12 1.05 16.34
CA ILE A 44 -3.58 -0.30 16.11
C ILE A 44 -4.68 -1.36 16.27
N ARG A 45 -5.49 -1.26 17.33
CA ARG A 45 -6.57 -2.23 17.61
C ARG A 45 -7.66 -2.16 16.55
N THR A 46 -8.15 -0.97 16.24
CA THR A 46 -9.24 -0.77 15.28
C THR A 46 -8.79 -1.12 13.87
N PHE A 47 -7.58 -0.73 13.45
CA PHE A 47 -7.03 -1.08 12.14
C PHE A 47 -6.96 -2.59 11.94
N ARG A 48 -6.46 -3.33 12.94
CA ARG A 48 -6.42 -4.80 12.90
C ARG A 48 -7.81 -5.42 12.86
N ALA A 49 -8.76 -4.89 13.63
CA ALA A 49 -10.13 -5.36 13.60
C ALA A 49 -10.81 -5.10 12.24
N THR A 50 -10.52 -3.99 11.59
CA THR A 50 -11.11 -3.60 10.30
C THR A 50 -10.45 -4.29 9.10
N PHE A 51 -9.12 -4.47 9.11
CA PHE A 51 -8.37 -4.97 7.93
C PHE A 51 -7.70 -6.33 8.13
N GLY A 52 -7.82 -6.94 9.32
CA GLY A 52 -7.33 -8.28 9.62
C GLY A 52 -5.83 -8.37 9.95
N GLU A 53 -5.06 -7.29 9.78
CA GLU A 53 -3.62 -7.24 10.06
C GLU A 53 -3.19 -5.95 10.76
N THR A 54 -2.00 -5.95 11.38
CA THR A 54 -1.47 -4.75 12.03
C THR A 54 -1.02 -3.72 11.00
N PRO A 55 -1.01 -2.41 11.33
CA PRO A 55 -0.57 -1.36 10.40
C PRO A 55 0.84 -1.60 9.84
N ASN A 56 1.78 -2.06 10.69
CA ASN A 56 3.14 -2.32 10.24
C ASN A 56 3.20 -3.49 9.24
N ARG A 57 2.47 -4.59 9.49
CA ARG A 57 2.39 -5.74 8.57
C ARG A 57 1.76 -5.34 7.24
N TYR A 58 0.70 -4.56 7.27
CA TYR A 58 0.06 -4.00 6.08
C TYR A 58 1.06 -3.20 5.25
N LEU A 59 1.78 -2.25 5.88
CA LEU A 59 2.76 -1.41 5.18
C LEU A 59 3.88 -2.26 4.55
N GLN A 60 4.42 -3.23 5.29
CA GLN A 60 5.43 -4.15 4.78
C GLN A 60 4.93 -4.92 3.55
N ARG A 61 3.69 -5.44 3.60
CA ARG A 61 3.07 -6.14 2.49
C ARG A 61 2.93 -5.25 1.27
N ARG A 62 2.43 -4.01 1.43
CA ARG A 62 2.31 -3.05 0.32
C ARG A 62 3.65 -2.71 -0.32
N ARG A 63 4.70 -2.53 0.49
CA ARG A 63 6.07 -2.30 -0.01
C ARG A 63 6.59 -3.51 -0.79
N VAL A 64 6.35 -4.73 -0.29
CA VAL A 64 6.75 -5.97 -0.98
C VAL A 64 5.98 -6.16 -2.28
N GLU A 65 4.68 -5.92 -2.31
CA GLU A 65 3.87 -5.99 -3.53
C GLU A 65 4.41 -5.04 -4.61
N ARG A 66 4.80 -3.82 -4.23
CA ARG A 66 5.47 -2.91 -5.16
C ARG A 66 6.83 -3.43 -5.62
N ALA A 67 7.63 -3.96 -4.70
CA ALA A 67 8.94 -4.52 -5.02
C ALA A 67 8.83 -5.70 -6.00
N MET A 68 7.82 -6.57 -5.85
CA MET A 68 7.56 -7.67 -6.78
C MET A 68 7.39 -7.15 -8.21
N PHE A 69 6.57 -6.11 -8.41
CA PHE A 69 6.40 -5.50 -9.73
C PHE A 69 7.73 -4.96 -10.28
N LEU A 70 8.48 -4.21 -9.46
CA LEU A 70 9.76 -3.63 -9.88
C LEU A 70 10.81 -4.70 -10.23
N LEU A 71 10.90 -5.78 -9.47
CA LEU A 71 11.84 -6.87 -9.73
C LEU A 71 11.56 -7.54 -11.08
N ARG A 72 10.29 -7.67 -11.46
CA ARG A 72 9.88 -8.29 -12.73
C ARG A 72 10.10 -7.35 -13.93
N SER A 73 10.16 -6.03 -13.73
CA SER A 73 10.52 -5.07 -14.79
C SER A 73 11.99 -5.15 -15.22
N GLY A 74 12.88 -5.56 -14.30
CA GLY A 74 14.29 -5.84 -14.60
C GLY A 74 15.23 -4.64 -14.70
N GLU A 75 14.72 -3.40 -14.67
CA GLU A 75 15.47 -2.16 -14.91
C GLU A 75 16.42 -1.76 -13.76
N ARG A 76 16.10 -2.13 -12.52
CA ARG A 76 16.80 -1.67 -11.30
C ARG A 76 17.49 -2.80 -10.56
N SER A 77 18.52 -2.47 -9.77
CA SER A 77 19.16 -3.42 -8.88
C SER A 77 18.23 -3.77 -7.70
N VAL A 78 18.47 -4.92 -7.05
CA VAL A 78 17.67 -5.33 -5.87
C VAL A 78 17.86 -4.34 -4.72
N THR A 79 19.05 -3.76 -4.58
CA THR A 79 19.37 -2.76 -3.57
C THR A 79 18.62 -1.46 -3.81
N ASP A 80 18.58 -0.97 -5.06
CA ASP A 80 17.83 0.26 -5.38
C ASP A 80 16.34 0.06 -5.12
N ILE A 81 15.78 -1.08 -5.54
CA ILE A 81 14.38 -1.43 -5.28
C ILE A 81 14.08 -1.46 -3.78
N CYS A 82 15.00 -1.99 -2.96
CA CYS A 82 14.85 -2.01 -1.50
C CYS A 82 14.67 -0.60 -0.94
N MET A 83 15.50 0.35 -1.38
CA MET A 83 15.43 1.75 -0.93
C MET A 83 14.19 2.46 -1.50
N ASP A 84 13.89 2.25 -2.79
CA ASP A 84 12.75 2.87 -3.49
C ASP A 84 11.39 2.51 -2.88
N VAL A 85 11.25 1.31 -2.34
CA VAL A 85 10.02 0.89 -1.66
C VAL A 85 10.03 1.21 -0.17
N GLY A 86 11.06 1.90 0.34
CA GLY A 86 11.09 2.48 1.68
C GLY A 86 11.68 1.59 2.79
N PHE A 87 12.40 0.52 2.44
CA PHE A 87 13.20 -0.20 3.45
C PHE A 87 14.55 0.50 3.66
N SER A 88 15.03 0.52 4.89
CA SER A 88 16.33 1.10 5.25
C SER A 88 17.49 0.10 5.17
N SER A 89 17.21 -1.20 4.99
CA SER A 89 18.25 -2.21 4.88
C SER A 89 17.84 -3.41 4.01
N LEU A 90 18.81 -3.88 3.22
CA LEU A 90 18.64 -5.02 2.32
C LEU A 90 18.35 -6.33 3.08
N GLY A 91 18.91 -6.48 4.28
CA GLY A 91 18.68 -7.65 5.13
C GLY A 91 17.24 -7.76 5.63
N THR A 92 16.67 -6.66 6.13
CA THR A 92 15.25 -6.62 6.55
C THR A 92 14.35 -6.82 5.35
N PHE A 93 14.60 -6.13 4.24
CA PHE A 93 13.85 -6.30 3.00
C PHE A 93 13.84 -7.76 2.53
N SER A 94 15.01 -8.40 2.43
CA SER A 94 15.12 -9.78 1.94
C SER A 94 14.38 -10.78 2.84
N ARG A 95 14.41 -10.58 4.16
CA ARG A 95 13.69 -11.42 5.12
C ARG A 95 12.17 -11.26 4.97
N VAL A 96 11.68 -10.02 4.98
CA VAL A 96 10.25 -9.70 4.86
C VAL A 96 9.70 -10.13 3.49
N PHE A 97 10.45 -9.88 2.42
CA PHE A 97 10.09 -10.31 1.08
C PHE A 97 9.92 -11.84 1.03
N ARG A 98 10.87 -12.60 1.56
CA ARG A 98 10.78 -14.06 1.60
C ARG A 98 9.62 -14.56 2.47
N ASP A 99 9.36 -13.91 3.61
CA ASP A 99 8.25 -14.27 4.49
C ASP A 99 6.88 -14.10 3.79
N ILE A 100 6.74 -13.04 2.99
CA ILE A 100 5.49 -12.73 2.29
C ILE A 100 5.34 -13.49 0.96
N VAL A 101 6.42 -13.62 0.19
CA VAL A 101 6.39 -14.18 -1.18
C VAL A 101 6.75 -15.67 -1.23
N GLY A 102 7.43 -16.18 -0.19
CA GLY A 102 7.91 -17.56 -0.10
C GLY A 102 9.30 -17.79 -0.69
N GLU A 103 9.89 -16.82 -1.38
CA GLU A 103 11.24 -16.94 -1.96
C GLU A 103 12.03 -15.62 -1.91
N PRO A 104 13.37 -15.65 -2.02
CA PRO A 104 14.20 -14.44 -2.02
C PRO A 104 13.96 -13.52 -3.25
N PRO A 105 14.18 -12.20 -3.12
CA PRO A 105 13.93 -11.23 -4.19
C PRO A 105 14.77 -11.49 -5.45
N SER A 106 16.00 -11.99 -5.30
CA SER A 106 16.89 -12.34 -6.42
C SER A 106 16.39 -13.55 -7.20
N VAL A 107 15.73 -14.51 -6.55
CA VAL A 107 15.09 -15.66 -7.18
C VAL A 107 13.85 -15.19 -7.93
N TYR A 108 13.01 -14.38 -7.28
CA TYR A 108 11.79 -13.83 -7.88
C TYR A 108 12.06 -13.02 -9.15
N ARG A 109 13.13 -12.22 -9.17
CA ARG A 109 13.58 -11.47 -10.36
C ARG A 109 13.87 -12.37 -11.56
N ARG A 110 14.40 -13.58 -11.36
CA ARG A 110 14.73 -14.50 -12.46
C ARG A 110 13.52 -15.11 -13.15
N ARG A 111 12.30 -14.90 -12.63
CA ARG A 111 11.05 -15.33 -13.28
C ARG A 111 10.74 -14.56 -14.58
N GLY A 112 11.56 -13.57 -14.96
CA GLY A 112 11.38 -12.78 -16.17
C GLY A 112 10.29 -11.72 -16.03
N PRO A 113 9.79 -11.11 -17.12
CA PRO A 113 8.71 -10.13 -17.07
C PRO A 113 7.38 -10.75 -16.61
N LEU A 114 6.45 -9.91 -16.15
CA LEU A 114 5.07 -10.35 -15.89
C LEU A 114 4.42 -10.77 -17.21
N PRO A 115 3.57 -11.82 -17.22
CA PRO A 115 2.85 -12.19 -18.43
C PRO A 115 1.91 -11.04 -18.85
N PRO A 116 1.65 -10.88 -20.16
CA PRO A 116 0.73 -9.85 -20.63
C PRO A 116 -0.67 -10.13 -20.08
N VAL A 117 -1.38 -9.05 -19.72
CA VAL A 117 -2.79 -9.16 -19.33
C VAL A 117 -3.63 -9.52 -20.56
N PRO A 118 -4.61 -10.43 -20.46
CA PRO A 118 -5.46 -10.74 -21.60
C PRO A 118 -6.26 -9.51 -22.05
N THR A 119 -6.48 -9.37 -23.36
CA THR A 119 -7.12 -8.18 -23.95
C THR A 119 -8.49 -7.88 -23.34
N CYS A 120 -9.27 -8.90 -22.98
CA CYS A 120 -10.56 -8.70 -22.32
C CYS A 120 -10.45 -8.00 -20.95
N PHE A 121 -9.41 -8.31 -20.15
CA PHE A 121 -9.14 -7.62 -18.89
C PHE A 121 -8.69 -6.18 -19.13
N ALA A 122 -7.82 -5.96 -20.11
CA ALA A 122 -7.38 -4.61 -20.48
C ALA A 122 -8.56 -3.74 -20.95
N MET A 123 -9.43 -4.26 -21.81
CA MET A 123 -10.64 -3.57 -22.28
C MET A 123 -11.63 -3.29 -21.14
N ALA A 124 -11.83 -4.25 -20.23
CA ALA A 124 -12.70 -4.06 -19.07
C ALA A 124 -12.17 -2.96 -18.14
N TRP A 125 -10.86 -2.91 -17.91
CA TRP A 125 -10.21 -1.90 -17.07
C TRP A 125 -10.20 -0.51 -17.72
N ALA A 126 -10.00 -0.42 -19.04
CA ALA A 126 -9.98 0.83 -19.80
C ALA A 126 -11.37 1.35 -20.19
N ARG A 127 -12.46 0.72 -19.73
CA ARG A 127 -13.83 1.09 -20.09
C ARG A 127 -14.15 2.54 -19.67
N PRO A 128 -14.58 3.42 -20.60
CA PRO A 128 -14.97 4.79 -20.25
C PRO A 128 -16.12 4.80 -19.23
N GLY A 129 -15.94 5.53 -18.12
CA GLY A 129 -16.97 5.73 -17.08
C GLY A 129 -16.88 4.87 -15.82
N GLY A 130 -15.85 4.01 -15.69
CA GLY A 130 -15.74 3.06 -14.57
C GLY A 130 -14.85 3.46 -13.39
N SER A 131 -13.92 4.41 -13.52
CA SER A 131 -12.88 4.67 -12.48
C SER A 131 -12.66 6.14 -12.10
N ALA A 132 -13.28 7.10 -12.78
CA ALA A 132 -13.06 8.53 -12.56
C ALA A 132 -14.21 9.18 -11.76
N ARG A 133 -14.32 8.89 -10.47
CA ARG A 133 -14.96 9.79 -9.49
C ARG A 133 -14.12 9.81 -8.22
N SER A 134 -12.97 10.47 -8.29
CA SER A 134 -12.32 11.06 -7.12
C SER A 134 -12.58 12.57 -7.15
N SER A 135 -13.50 12.97 -6.30
CA SER A 135 -13.94 14.34 -6.01
C SER A 135 -12.77 15.24 -5.59
N SER A 136 -12.46 16.22 -6.44
CA SER A 136 -11.80 17.46 -6.02
C SER A 136 -12.88 18.39 -5.43
N SER A 137 -13.20 18.22 -4.15
CA SER A 137 -13.83 19.28 -3.36
C SER A 137 -12.71 20.16 -2.82
N GLY A 138 -12.31 21.14 -3.62
CA GLY A 138 -11.56 22.31 -3.18
C GLY A 138 -12.50 23.50 -3.26
N GLU A 139 -13.11 23.81 -2.12
CA GLU A 139 -13.93 25.01 -1.90
C GLU A 139 -13.14 25.96 -1.00
N ALA A 140 -12.88 27.18 -1.49
CA ALA A 140 -12.71 28.43 -0.74
C ALA A 140 -12.57 29.55 -1.79
N ALA A 141 -13.58 30.40 -1.94
CA ALA A 141 -13.59 31.80 -1.46
C ALA A 141 -12.63 32.68 -2.28
N GLY A 142 -13.07 33.62 -3.10
CA GLY A 142 -13.99 34.70 -2.77
C GLY A 142 -13.15 35.96 -2.56
N GLU A 143 -13.16 36.87 -3.54
CA GLU A 143 -13.49 38.30 -3.42
C GLU A 143 -13.56 38.94 -4.81
#